data_AF-A0A133V536-F1
#
_entry.id   AF-A0A133V536-F1
#
_cell.length_a   1.000
_cell.length_b   1.000
_cell.length_c   1.000
_cell.angle_alpha   90.00
_cell.angle_beta   90.00
_cell.angle_gamma   90.00
#
_symmetry.space_group_name_H-M   'P 1'
#
loop_
_entity.id
_entity.type
_entity.pdbx_description
1 polymer ?
#
loop_
_entity_poly.entity_id
_entity_poly.type
_entity_poly.pdbx_seq_one_letter_code
_entity_poly.pdbx_strand_id
1 'polypeptide(L)'
;METRFDGLSEFLSRRGRTRILERLLEELGTYQSVARKLDVNRATVHRWATEKRVHPSNRSTDELLNLLEEVDPGSLRTILVEEANTFLEILWGRIGNLNSEVPTKSILLSPEAGV
;
A
#
# COMPACT_ATOMS: atom_id res chain seq x y z
N MET A 1 0.84 -13.96 -24.44
CA MET A 1 1.63 -13.67 -23.22
C MET A 1 0.63 -13.43 -22.12
N GLU A 2 0.36 -14.42 -21.29
CA GLU A 2 -0.52 -14.23 -20.12
C GLU A 2 0.19 -13.25 -19.19
N THR A 3 -0.40 -12.09 -18.96
CA THR A 3 0.08 -11.14 -17.95
C THR A 3 -0.11 -11.80 -16.59
N ARG A 4 0.99 -12.24 -15.99
CA ARG A 4 0.99 -12.75 -14.61
C ARG A 4 0.59 -11.59 -13.70
N PHE A 5 -0.55 -11.76 -13.06
CA PHE A 5 -1.05 -10.84 -12.06
C PHE A 5 -0.37 -11.14 -10.72
N ASP A 6 0.45 -10.22 -10.23
CA ASP A 6 1.20 -10.30 -8.97
C ASP A 6 0.35 -9.95 -7.73
N GLY A 7 -0.97 -9.83 -7.88
CA GLY A 7 -1.88 -9.64 -6.75
C GLY A 7 -1.99 -8.19 -6.28
N LEU A 8 -2.18 -8.00 -4.96
CA LEU A 8 -2.47 -6.69 -4.37
C LEU A 8 -1.33 -5.68 -4.57
N SER A 9 -0.08 -6.16 -4.60
CA SER A 9 1.09 -5.30 -4.81
C SER A 9 1.07 -4.53 -6.13
N GLU A 10 0.37 -5.02 -7.17
CA GLU A 10 0.21 -4.29 -8.43
C GLU A 10 -0.59 -3.00 -8.30
N PHE A 11 -1.51 -2.93 -7.34
CA PHE A 11 -2.39 -1.76 -7.14
C PHE A 11 -1.81 -0.74 -6.18
N LEU A 12 -0.71 -1.07 -5.50
CA LEU A 12 -0.05 -0.13 -4.60
C LEU A 12 0.85 0.81 -5.40
N SER A 13 0.59 2.10 -5.24
CA SER A 13 1.45 3.15 -5.76
C SER A 13 2.85 3.03 -5.17
N ARG A 14 3.85 3.59 -5.85
CA ARG A 14 5.23 3.67 -5.31
C ARG A 14 5.25 4.30 -3.92
N ARG A 15 4.41 5.31 -3.68
CA ARG A 15 4.25 5.97 -2.39
C ARG A 15 3.65 5.02 -1.35
N GLY A 16 2.59 4.30 -1.69
CA GLY A 16 1.98 3.30 -0.81
C GLY A 16 2.97 2.24 -0.36
N ARG A 17 3.79 1.72 -1.29
CA ARG A 17 4.86 0.75 -0.98
C ARG A 17 5.89 1.30 0.01
N THR A 18 6.36 2.53 -0.20
CA THR A 18 7.30 3.17 0.73
C THR A 18 6.66 3.42 2.09
N ARG A 19 5.38 3.78 2.14
CA ARG A 19 4.67 4.02 3.41
C ARG A 19 4.49 2.75 4.25
N ILE A 20 4.29 1.59 3.62
CA ILE A 20 4.30 0.29 4.31
C ILE A 20 5.67 0.07 4.97
N LEU A 21 6.75 0.32 4.22
CA LEU A 21 8.11 0.21 4.76
C LEU A 21 8.36 1.19 5.92
N GLU A 22 7.93 2.44 5.80
CA GLU A 22 8.06 3.45 6.86
C GLU A 22 7.38 2.97 8.14
N ARG A 23 6.15 2.43 8.05
CA ARG A 23 5.47 1.86 9.23
C ARG A 23 6.21 0.68 9.84
N LEU A 24 6.73 -0.23 9.02
CA LEU A 24 7.54 -1.33 9.53
C LEU A 24 8.83 -0.85 10.21
N LEU A 25 9.40 0.27 9.77
CA LEU A 25 10.58 0.87 10.41
C LEU A 25 10.23 1.54 11.75
N GLU A 26 9.05 2.14 11.86
CA GLU A 26 8.53 2.65 13.13
C GLU A 26 8.30 1.51 14.14
N GLU A 27 7.68 0.41 13.71
CA GLU A 27 7.36 -0.73 14.59
C GLU A 27 8.57 -1.60 14.94
N LEU A 28 9.48 -1.84 13.98
CA LEU A 28 10.64 -2.73 14.16
C LEU A 28 11.94 -1.97 14.48
N GLY A 29 11.90 -0.64 14.46
CA GLY A 29 12.93 0.29 14.93
C GLY A 29 14.19 0.42 14.08
N THR A 30 14.58 -0.59 13.29
CA THR A 30 15.86 -0.57 12.54
C THR A 30 15.77 -1.20 11.16
N TYR A 31 16.53 -0.66 10.20
CA TYR A 31 16.70 -1.26 8.86
C TYR A 31 17.14 -2.73 8.93
N GLN A 32 17.98 -3.08 9.90
CA GLN A 32 18.47 -4.45 10.08
C GLN A 32 17.35 -5.40 10.51
N SER A 33 16.42 -4.95 11.36
CA SER A 33 15.32 -5.78 11.84
C SER A 33 14.32 -6.07 10.73
N VAL A 34 13.97 -5.04 9.94
CA VAL A 34 13.14 -5.20 8.74
C VAL A 34 13.82 -6.12 7.72
N ALA A 35 15.09 -5.87 7.42
CA ALA A 35 15.85 -6.66 6.45
C ALA A 35 15.91 -8.16 6.81
N ARG A 36 16.13 -8.47 8.10
CA ARG A 36 16.14 -9.86 8.59
C ARG A 36 14.78 -10.54 8.47
N LYS A 37 13.68 -9.81 8.71
CA LYS A 37 12.32 -10.36 8.59
C LYS A 37 11.92 -10.63 7.14
N LEU A 38 12.42 -9.82 6.21
CA LEU A 38 12.16 -9.95 4.77
C LEU A 38 13.20 -10.79 4.02
N ASP A 39 14.21 -11.32 4.71
CA ASP A 39 15.35 -12.03 4.09
C ASP A 39 16.03 -11.25 2.95
N VAL A 40 16.25 -9.96 3.16
CA VAL A 40 16.96 -9.08 2.21
C VAL A 40 18.19 -8.43 2.84
N ASN A 41 19.04 -7.83 2.01
CA ASN A 41 20.17 -7.06 2.50
C ASN A 41 19.70 -5.76 3.20
N ARG A 42 20.31 -5.41 4.33
CA ARG A 42 20.11 -4.12 5.04
C ARG A 42 20.24 -2.92 4.11
N ALA A 43 21.20 -2.96 3.19
CA ALA A 43 21.41 -1.90 2.20
C ALA A 43 20.17 -1.74 1.30
N THR A 44 19.50 -2.82 0.90
CA THR A 44 18.27 -2.77 0.10
C THR A 44 17.18 -1.98 0.83
N VAL A 45 16.94 -2.29 2.10
CA VAL A 45 15.95 -1.59 2.92
C VAL A 45 16.31 -0.11 3.09
N HIS A 46 17.58 0.18 3.36
CA HIS A 46 18.07 1.56 3.45
C HIS A 46 17.81 2.34 2.16
N ARG A 47 18.07 1.74 1.00
CA ARG A 47 17.84 2.39 -0.31
C ARG A 47 16.36 2.66 -0.54
N TRP A 48 15.48 1.71 -0.24
CA TRP A 48 14.02 1.94 -0.32
C TRP A 48 13.54 3.10 0.56
N ALA A 49 14.14 3.28 1.73
CA ALA A 49 13.75 4.33 2.67
C ALA A 49 14.33 5.72 2.33
N THR A 50 15.45 5.80 1.62
CA THR A 50 16.20 7.06 1.46
C THR A 50 16.29 7.57 0.01
N GLU A 51 16.23 6.69 -0.99
CA GLU A 51 16.35 7.06 -2.39
C GLU A 51 14.96 7.26 -3.03
N LYS A 52 14.61 8.52 -3.40
CA LYS A 52 13.30 8.90 -3.95
C LYS A 52 12.78 8.06 -5.13
N ARG A 53 13.68 7.43 -5.90
CA ARG A 53 13.33 6.66 -7.12
C ARG A 53 13.43 5.15 -6.93
N VAL A 54 13.74 4.69 -5.73
CA VAL A 54 13.93 3.27 -5.42
C VAL A 54 12.86 2.83 -4.46
N HIS A 55 12.09 1.84 -4.88
CA HIS A 55 10.97 1.30 -4.11
C HIS A 55 10.98 -0.23 -4.15
N PRO A 56 10.29 -0.89 -3.23
CA PRO A 56 10.12 -2.33 -3.26
C PRO A 56 9.50 -2.81 -4.58
N SER A 57 9.98 -3.96 -5.07
CA SER A 57 9.36 -4.69 -6.18
C SER A 57 7.96 -5.21 -5.78
N ASN A 58 7.16 -5.72 -6.72
CA ASN A 58 5.87 -6.34 -6.39
C ASN A 58 6.03 -7.46 -5.35
N ARG A 59 6.91 -8.42 -5.64
CA ARG A 59 7.24 -9.51 -4.71
C ARG A 59 7.66 -9.01 -3.33
N SER A 60 8.57 -8.04 -3.27
CA SER A 60 9.02 -7.49 -1.98
C SER A 60 7.91 -6.72 -1.27
N THR A 61 6.96 -6.15 -2.03
CA THR A 61 5.78 -5.47 -1.48
C THR A 61 4.83 -6.49 -0.87
N ASP A 62 4.62 -7.65 -1.47
CA ASP A 62 3.81 -8.71 -0.86
C ASP A 62 4.42 -9.21 0.47
N GLU A 63 5.75 -9.37 0.51
CA GLU A 63 6.45 -9.73 1.75
C GLU A 63 6.30 -8.64 2.83
N LEU A 64 6.35 -7.36 2.44
CA LEU A 64 6.10 -6.22 3.34
C LEU A 64 4.64 -6.18 3.83
N LEU A 65 3.67 -6.48 2.97
CA LEU A 65 2.25 -6.53 3.32
C LEU A 65 1.99 -7.60 4.38
N ASN A 66 2.48 -8.81 4.16
CA ASN A 66 2.34 -9.91 5.12
C ASN A 66 2.99 -9.56 6.46
N LEU A 67 4.19 -8.99 6.44
CA LEU A 67 4.89 -8.59 7.67
C LEU A 67 4.14 -7.49 8.42
N LEU A 68 3.59 -6.50 7.72
CA LEU A 68 2.82 -5.43 8.38
C LEU A 68 1.48 -5.93 8.89
N GLU A 69 0.84 -6.90 8.22
CA GLU A 69 -0.37 -7.56 8.72
C GLU A 69 -0.12 -8.25 10.07
N GLU A 70 1.04 -8.89 10.22
CA GLU A 70 1.44 -9.55 11.47
C GLU A 70 1.75 -8.56 12.60
N VAL A 71 2.39 -7.43 12.29
CA VAL A 71 2.93 -6.51 13.29
C VAL A 71 1.97 -5.38 13.63
N ASP A 72 1.31 -4.78 12.64
CA ASP A 72 0.33 -3.69 12.80
C ASP A 72 -0.76 -3.76 11.70
N PRO A 73 -1.74 -4.66 11.84
CA PRO A 73 -2.84 -4.81 10.88
C PRO A 73 -3.71 -3.54 10.80
N GLY A 74 -3.74 -2.72 11.85
CA GLY A 74 -4.49 -1.46 11.89
C GLY A 74 -3.93 -0.42 10.93
N SER A 75 -2.61 -0.20 10.97
CA SER A 75 -1.95 0.67 9.99
C SER A 75 -2.04 0.11 8.58
N LEU A 76 -1.90 -1.22 8.40
CA LEU A 76 -2.04 -1.84 7.08
C LEU A 76 -3.43 -1.52 6.48
N ARG A 77 -4.50 -1.79 7.21
CA ARG A 77 -5.87 -1.50 6.76
C ARG A 77 -6.04 -0.03 6.38
N THR A 78 -5.50 0.87 7.19
CA THR A 78 -5.56 2.31 6.94
C THR A 78 -4.87 2.68 5.63
N ILE A 79 -3.64 2.17 5.40
CA ILE A 79 -2.89 2.40 4.16
C ILE A 79 -3.67 1.89 2.94
N LEU A 80 -4.22 0.67 3.01
CA LEU A 80 -4.95 0.07 1.88
C LEU A 80 -6.23 0.85 1.53
N VAL A 81 -6.97 1.29 2.54
CA VAL A 81 -8.17 2.12 2.33
C VAL A 81 -7.81 3.44 1.66
N GLU A 82 -6.72 4.08 2.08
CA GLU A 82 -6.27 5.34 1.48
C GLU A 82 -5.79 5.18 0.04
N GLU A 83 -5.07 4.10 -0.28
CA GLU A 83 -4.67 3.79 -1.66
C GLU A 83 -5.89 3.50 -2.54
N ALA A 84 -6.89 2.76 -2.03
CA ALA A 84 -8.14 2.52 -2.73
C ALA A 84 -8.91 3.81 -2.98
N ASN A 85 -9.03 4.68 -1.97
CA ASN A 85 -9.69 5.99 -2.13
C ASN A 85 -8.97 6.87 -3.15
N THR A 86 -7.63 6.92 -3.10
CA THR A 86 -6.83 7.67 -4.08
C THR A 86 -7.09 7.15 -5.50
N PHE A 87 -7.13 5.84 -5.68
CA PHE A 87 -7.43 5.23 -6.98
C PHE A 87 -8.85 5.58 -7.45
N LEU A 88 -9.86 5.49 -6.57
CA LEU A 88 -11.25 5.85 -6.88
C LEU A 88 -11.40 7.33 -7.24
N GLU A 89 -10.71 8.23 -6.56
CA GLU A 89 -10.69 9.66 -6.89
C GLU A 89 -10.13 9.90 -8.30
N ILE A 90 -9.02 9.25 -8.66
CA ILE A 90 -8.45 9.32 -10.00
C ILE A 90 -9.42 8.76 -11.05
N LEU A 91 -10.04 7.62 -10.75
CA LEU A 91 -10.99 6.95 -11.63
C LEU A 91 -12.23 7.84 -11.86
N TRP A 92 -12.81 8.39 -10.80
CA TRP A 92 -13.95 9.31 -10.91
C TRP A 92 -13.56 10.63 -11.58
N GLY A 93 -12.37 11.15 -11.35
CA GLY A 93 -11.86 12.30 -12.11
C GLY A 93 -11.77 11.98 -13.61
N ARG A 94 -11.40 10.75 -13.98
CA ARG A 94 -11.36 10.32 -15.38
C ARG A 94 -12.75 10.11 -15.97
N ILE A 95 -13.67 9.51 -15.23
CA ILE A 95 -15.04 9.20 -15.68
C ILE A 95 -15.95 10.44 -15.65
N GLY A 96 -15.87 11.27 -14.62
CA GLY A 96 -16.64 12.51 -14.49
C GLY A 96 -16.23 13.58 -15.51
N ASN A 97 -14.99 13.54 -16.00
CA ASN A 97 -14.57 14.30 -17.19
C ASN A 97 -15.07 13.69 -18.51
N LEU A 98 -15.62 12.48 -18.49
CA LEU A 98 -16.25 11.81 -19.64
C LEU A 98 -17.77 11.95 -19.63
N ASN A 99 -18.40 12.26 -18.49
CA ASN A 99 -19.82 12.55 -18.36
C ASN A 99 -20.05 13.62 -17.28
N SER A 100 -20.38 14.84 -17.70
CA SER A 100 -21.13 15.77 -16.87
C SER A 100 -22.42 15.08 -16.40
N GLU A 101 -22.58 14.97 -15.07
CA GLU A 101 -23.64 14.29 -14.29
C GLU A 101 -23.28 12.91 -13.72
N VAL A 102 -22.65 12.89 -12.54
CA VAL A 102 -22.91 11.82 -11.54
C VAL A 102 -22.96 12.45 -10.14
N PRO A 103 -24.00 12.17 -9.30
CA PRO A 103 -24.15 12.77 -7.99
C PRO A 103 -23.15 12.16 -7.00
N THR A 104 -22.42 13.05 -6.33
CA THR A 104 -21.52 12.75 -5.23
C THR A 104 -22.35 12.55 -3.97
N LYS A 105 -22.47 11.30 -3.48
CA LYS A 105 -22.51 10.90 -2.05
C LYS A 105 -23.08 9.50 -1.91
N SER A 106 -22.55 8.78 -0.92
CA SER A 106 -23.00 7.46 -0.44
C SER A 106 -22.39 6.24 -1.13
N ILE A 107 -21.07 6.10 -1.11
CA ILE A 107 -20.50 4.76 -0.92
C ILE A 107 -19.37 4.89 0.11
N LEU A 108 -19.47 4.12 1.19
CA LEU A 108 -18.46 3.88 2.23
C LEU A 108 -18.41 4.85 3.43
N LEU A 109 -19.49 4.99 4.20
CA LEU A 109 -19.40 5.06 5.67
C LEU A 109 -20.75 4.63 6.30
N SER A 110 -20.83 3.37 6.75
CA SER A 110 -21.66 2.96 7.89
C SER A 110 -21.22 1.55 8.32
N PRO A 111 -20.42 1.41 9.39
CA PRO A 111 -20.20 0.13 10.04
C PRO A 111 -21.24 -0.04 11.16
N GLU A 112 -22.53 -0.14 10.83
CA GLU A 112 -23.54 -0.55 11.82
C GLU A 112 -24.57 -1.49 11.19
N ALA A 113 -24.30 -2.79 11.37
CA ALA A 113 -25.33 -3.80 11.50
C ALA A 113 -24.73 -4.95 12.34
N GLY A 114 -24.49 -4.64 13.62
CA GLY A 114 -24.42 -5.63 14.68
C GLY A 114 -25.53 -5.33 15.67
N VAL A 115 -26.65 -6.05 15.56
CA VAL A 115 -27.39 -6.81 16.60
C VAL A 115 -28.37 -7.71 15.85
#